data_AF-A0A5D3BM85-F1
#
_entry.id   AF-A0A5D3BM85-F1
#
_cell.length_a   1.000
_cell.length_b   1.000
_cell.length_c   1.000
_cell.angle_alpha   90.00
_cell.angle_beta   90.00
_cell.angle_gamma   90.00
#
_symmetry.space_group_name_H-M   'P 1'
#
loop_
_entity.id
_entity.type
_entity.pdbx_description
1 polymer ?
#
loop_
_entity_poly.entity_id
_entity_poly.type
_entity_poly.pdbx_seq_one_letter_code
_entity_poly.pdbx_strand_id
1 'polypeptide(L)' 'MEIIKEGPSASRPPVLDGKNYSYWKPRMIFFIKTLDGKAWKALVAGYDPPMITVNGVLVLKPEVD' A
#
# COMPACT_ATOMS: atom_id res chain seq x y z
N MET A 1 16.85 22.61 4.33
CA MET A 1 15.92 21.47 4.21
C MET A 1 16.18 20.56 5.38
N GLU A 2 15.22 20.44 6.30
CA GLU A 2 15.31 19.47 7.39
C GLU A 2 15.16 18.07 6.80
N ILE A 3 16.22 17.26 6.93
CA ILE A 3 16.20 15.87 6.51
C ILE A 3 15.50 15.14 7.66
N ILE A 4 14.21 14.86 7.52
CA ILE A 4 13.46 14.06 8.50
C ILE A 4 14.19 12.72 8.59
N LYS A 5 14.88 12.50 9.71
CA LYS A 5 15.63 11.28 9.97
C LYS A 5 14.59 10.21 10.33
N GLU A 6 14.26 9.33 9.39
CA GLU A 6 13.28 8.27 9.64
C GLU A 6 13.70 7.44 10.87
N GLY A 7 12.83 7.42 11.88
CA GLY A 7 12.97 6.55 13.05
C GLY A 7 12.56 5.10 12.72
N PRO A 8 12.92 4.12 13.57
CA PRO A 8 12.66 2.69 13.37
C PRO A 8 11.19 2.28 13.60
N SER A 9 10.24 3.16 13.30
CA SER A 9 8.81 2.89 13.52
C SER A 9 8.32 1.79 12.56
N ALA A 10 7.65 0.79 13.12
CA ALA A 10 6.94 -0.24 12.35
C ALA A 10 5.51 0.16 11.98
N SER A 11 4.99 1.24 12.57
CA SER A 11 3.61 1.71 12.37
C SER A 11 3.47 2.83 11.35
N ARG A 12 4.59 3.34 10.82
CA ARG A 12 4.59 4.38 9.77
C ARG A 12 5.13 3.79 8.48
N PRO A 13 4.53 4.11 7.32
CA PRO A 13 5.08 3.69 6.04
C PRO A 13 6.45 4.36 5.83
N PRO A 14 7.47 3.61 5.34
CA PRO A 14 8.75 4.20 5.01
C PRO A 14 8.64 5.06 3.72
N VAL A 15 9.32 6.19 3.70
CA VAL A 15 9.38 7.13 2.58
C VAL A 15 10.30 6.59 1.50
N LEU A 16 9.82 6.55 0.26
CA LEU A 16 10.66 6.21 -0.88
C LEU A 16 11.39 7.47 -1.35
N ASP A 17 12.65 7.63 -0.94
CA ASP A 17 13.50 8.78 -1.27
C ASP A 17 14.43 8.55 -2.48
N GLY A 18 14.41 7.35 -3.04
CA GLY A 18 15.24 6.94 -4.18
C GLY A 18 16.69 6.58 -3.83
N LYS A 19 17.14 6.72 -2.58
CA LYS A 19 18.55 6.49 -2.20
C LYS A 19 18.81 5.09 -1.67
N ASN A 20 17.87 4.52 -0.91
CA ASN A 20 18.05 3.26 -0.20
C ASN A 20 16.93 2.25 -0.48
N TYR A 21 16.70 1.92 -1.75
CA TYR A 21 15.63 1.00 -2.15
C TYR A 21 15.75 -0.38 -1.47
N SER A 22 16.97 -0.89 -1.29
CA SER A 22 17.24 -2.18 -0.62
C SER A 22 16.78 -2.20 0.85
N TYR A 23 16.84 -1.06 1.53
CA TYR A 23 16.35 -0.89 2.90
C TYR A 23 14.84 -0.62 2.93
N TRP A 24 14.36 0.22 2.00
CA TRP A 24 12.96 0.61 1.90
C TRP A 24 12.05 -0.57 1.56
N LYS A 25 12.43 -1.37 0.55
CA LYS A 25 11.60 -2.45 0.01
C LYS A 25 11.15 -3.48 1.06
N PRO A 26 12.04 -4.15 1.81
CA PRO A 26 11.61 -5.15 2.79
C PRO A 26 10.75 -4.54 3.90
N ARG A 27 10.97 -3.26 4.26
CA ARG A 27 10.18 -2.55 5.27
C ARG A 27 8.78 -2.19 4.78
N MET A 28 8.66 -1.71 3.55
CA MET A 28 7.35 -1.46 2.95
C MET A 28 6.55 -2.76 2.81
N ILE A 29 7.21 -3.85 2.40
CA ILE A 29 6.59 -5.19 2.36
C ILE A 29 6.10 -5.60 3.75
N PHE A 30 6.92 -5.44 4.78
CA PHE A 30 6.56 -5.78 6.15
C PHE A 30 5.38 -4.92 6.62
N PHE A 31 5.45 -3.59 6.44
CA PHE A 31 4.40 -2.64 6.80
C PHE A 31 3.05 -3.03 6.20
N ILE A 32 2.98 -3.27 4.89
CA ILE A 32 1.73 -3.66 4.21
C ILE A 32 1.22 -5.01 4.73
N LYS A 33 2.10 -6.00 4.89
CA LYS A 33 1.71 -7.31 5.44
C LYS A 33 1.18 -7.23 6.86
N THR A 34 1.71 -6.33 7.69
CA THR A 34 1.22 -6.11 9.06
C THR A 34 -0.12 -5.37 9.09
N LEU A 35 -0.39 -4.51 8.10
CA LEU A 35 -1.68 -3.84 7.97
C LEU A 35 -2.76 -4.80 7.45
N ASP A 36 -2.49 -5.45 6.31
CA ASP A 36 -3.37 -6.43 5.71
C ASP A 36 -2.62 -7.37 4.76
N GLY A 37 -2.62 -8.66 5.10
CA GLY A 37 -2.05 -9.70 4.25
C GLY A 37 -2.77 -9.85 2.89
N LYS A 38 -4.05 -9.50 2.79
CA LYS A 38 -4.79 -9.51 1.51
C LYS A 38 -4.34 -8.37 0.60
N ALA A 39 -4.14 -7.17 1.15
CA ALA A 39 -3.56 -6.04 0.41
C ALA A 39 -2.19 -6.39 -0.21
N TRP A 40 -1.30 -7.05 0.53
CA TRP A 40 -0.01 -7.50 -0.02
C TRP A 40 -0.20 -8.50 -1.18
N LYS A 41 -1.12 -9.47 -1.03
CA LYS A 41 -1.41 -10.44 -2.09
C LYS A 41 -1.95 -9.75 -3.36
N ALA A 42 -2.84 -8.77 -3.21
CA ALA A 42 -3.35 -7.99 -4.33
C ALA A 42 -2.25 -7.21 -5.05
N LEU A 43 -1.31 -6.60 -4.31
CA LEU A 43 -0.16 -5.93 -4.92
C LEU A 43 0.74 -6.88 -5.73
N VAL A 44 0.97 -8.10 -5.23
CA VAL A 44 1.81 -9.09 -5.92
C VAL A 44 1.10 -9.69 -7.14
N ALA A 45 -0.20 -9.96 -7.03
CA ALA A 45 -1.00 -10.54 -8.10
C ALA A 45 -1.38 -9.54 -9.20
N GLY A 46 -1.23 -8.24 -8.94
CA GLY A 46 -1.87 -7.19 -9.70
C GLY A 46 -3.19 -6.81 -9.04
N TYR A 47 -3.37 -5.51 -8.78
CA TYR A 47 -4.58 -5.00 -8.15
C TYR A 47 -5.74 -4.99 -9.15
N ASP A 48 -6.83 -5.66 -8.80
CA ASP A 48 -8.12 -5.56 -9.48
C ASP A 48 -9.07 -4.77 -8.56
N PRO A 49 -9.57 -3.60 -8.99
CA PRO A 49 -10.43 -2.79 -8.14
C PRO A 49 -11.76 -3.48 -7.86
N PRO A 50 -12.32 -3.33 -6.65
CA PRO A 50 -13.62 -3.89 -6.34
C PRO A 50 -14.69 -3.27 -7.24
N MET A 51 -15.47 -4.12 -7.90
CA MET A 51 -16.61 -3.71 -8.71
C MET A 51 -17.93 -4.01 -7.97
N ILE A 52 -18.91 -3.13 -8.15
CA ILE A 52 -20.29 -3.32 -7.70
C ILE A 52 -21.23 -3.33 -8.90
N THR A 53 -22.39 -3.96 -8.76
CA THR A 53 -23.44 -3.88 -9.78
C THR A 53 -24.41 -2.77 -9.43
N VAL A 54 -24.55 -1.78 -10.30
CA VAL A 54 -25.53 -0.69 -10.17
C VAL A 54 -26.44 -0.75 -11.39
N ASN A 55 -27.73 -0.98 -11.18
CA ASN A 55 -28.73 -1.10 -12.26
C ASN A 55 -28.34 -2.11 -13.36
N GLY A 56 -27.71 -3.23 -12.99
CA GLY A 56 -27.27 -4.27 -13.92
C GLY A 56 -25.95 -3.98 -14.65
N VAL A 57 -25.29 -2.85 -14.37
CA VAL A 57 -23.98 -2.49 -14.93
C VAL A 57 -22.90 -2.66 -13.86
N LEU A 58 -21.79 -3.30 -14.21
CA LEU A 58 -20.60 -3.32 -13.36
C LEU A 58 -19.94 -1.94 -13.38
N VAL A 59 -19.82 -1.35 -12.19
CA VAL A 59 -19.15 -0.07 -11.97
C VAL A 59 -18.11 -0.24 -10.88
N LEU A 60 -17.05 0.57 -10.90
CA LEU A 60 -16.08 0.60 -9.81
C LEU A 60 -16.78 0.98 -8.51
N LYS A 61 -16.46 0.28 -7.43
CA LYS A 61 -16.95 0.64 -6.10
C LYS A 61 -16.41 2.04 -5.76
N PRO A 62 -17.28 2.99 -5.36
CA PRO A 62 -16.83 4.29 -4.87
C PRO A 62 -15.86 4.12 -3.70
N GLU A 63 -14.85 4.99 -3.62
CA GLU A 63 -13.89 4.99 -2.50
C GLU A 63 -14.51 5.50 -1.19
N VAL A 64 -15.62 6.23 -1.29
CA VAL A 64 -16.35 6.84 -0.16
C VAL A 64 -17.81 6.41 -0.27
N ASP A 65 -18.38 5.90 0.83
CA ASP A 65 -19.82 5.63 0.96
C ASP A 65 -20.62 6.94 1.11
#